data_AF-A0AAW2Z8N7-F1
#
_entry.id   AF-A0AAW2Z8N7-F1
#
_cell.length_a   1.000
_cell.length_b   1.000
_cell.length_c   1.000
_cell.angle_alpha   90.00
_cell.angle_beta   90.00
_cell.angle_gamma   90.00
#
_symmetry.space_group_name_H-M   'P 1'
#
loop_
_entity.id
_entity.type
_entity.pdbx_description
1 polymer ?
#
loop_
_entity_poly.entity_id
_entity_poly.type
_entity_poly.pdbx_seq_one_letter_code
_entity_poly.pdbx_strand_id
1 'polypeptide(L)'
;MNIKFYDGDCILRTKYNNQSFTQYLKHLKDLTNHRCDSKSCRLKYLDFENEWVTFDTDNELQEAIKYATSIQTTLKMKFGNCTESKKIDFSQVPSAHYVCDVNYPDGSKVKAGIPITKTWMYSNDGDAQWPDGIMLVCEKDSKSKVDAYHKATISPCNPSKGELTKISLVVNFDKKYVGKRIKNIYQLVTPRRSSFWP
;
A
#
# COMPACT_ATOMS: atom_id res chain seq x y z
N MET A 1 10.02 -0.63 -4.57
CA MET A 1 10.98 -0.59 -3.44
C MET A 1 10.23 -0.33 -2.13
N ASN A 2 10.59 -0.96 -1.01
CA ASN A 2 9.95 -0.71 0.29
C ASN A 2 10.56 0.52 0.96
N ILE A 3 9.70 1.43 1.44
CA ILE A 3 10.09 2.70 2.03
C ILE A 3 9.48 2.82 3.42
N LYS A 4 10.27 3.24 4.40
CA LYS A 4 9.85 3.68 5.73
C LYS A 4 9.92 5.21 5.80
N PHE A 5 8.78 5.88 5.77
CA PHE A 5 8.65 7.32 5.84
C PHE A 5 8.31 7.78 7.27
N TYR A 6 9.25 8.39 7.98
CA TYR A 6 9.10 8.91 9.33
C TYR A 6 8.42 10.29 9.32
N ASP A 7 7.42 10.48 10.16
CA ASP A 7 6.78 11.76 10.44
C ASP A 7 6.63 11.94 11.96
N GLY A 8 7.58 12.65 12.58
CA GLY A 8 7.73 12.66 14.05
C GLY A 8 8.02 11.25 14.58
N ASP A 9 7.24 10.82 15.57
CA ASP A 9 7.31 9.47 16.15
C ASP A 9 6.66 8.39 15.27
N CYS A 10 6.08 8.80 14.14
CA CYS A 10 5.26 7.94 13.31
C CYS A 10 6.11 7.37 12.18
N ILE A 11 5.97 6.07 11.91
CA ILE A 11 6.64 5.44 10.78
C ILE A 11 5.58 5.04 9.78
N LEU A 12 5.61 5.66 8.61
CA LEU A 12 4.82 5.32 7.44
C LEU A 12 5.53 4.27 6.54
N ARG A 13 4.85 3.32 5.91
CA ARG A 13 5.40 2.21 5.12
C ARG A 13 4.71 2.29 3.79
N THR A 14 5.48 2.58 2.75
CA THR A 14 4.96 2.77 1.40
C THR A 14 5.87 2.08 0.42
N LYS A 15 5.39 1.93 -0.81
CA LYS A 15 6.15 1.35 -1.91
C LYS A 15 6.39 2.41 -2.96
N TYR A 16 7.61 2.44 -3.47
CA TYR A 16 7.92 3.20 -4.66
C TYR A 16 7.63 2.38 -5.92
N ASN A 17 6.80 2.95 -6.79
CA ASN A 17 6.26 2.35 -8.01
C ASN A 17 6.76 3.05 -9.29
N ASN A 18 8.00 3.56 -9.31
CA ASN A 18 8.60 4.25 -10.47
C ASN A 18 7.81 5.48 -10.96
N GLN A 19 7.17 6.21 -10.05
CA GLN A 19 6.49 7.48 -10.33
C GLN A 19 7.42 8.67 -10.13
N SER A 20 7.10 9.84 -10.71
CA SER A 20 7.93 11.04 -10.52
C SER A 20 7.91 11.53 -9.07
N PHE A 21 8.92 12.30 -8.67
CA PHE A 21 9.08 12.92 -7.36
C PHE A 21 7.84 13.73 -7.01
N THR A 22 7.33 14.55 -7.93
CA THR A 22 6.11 15.35 -7.70
C THR A 22 4.88 14.47 -7.44
N GLN A 23 4.73 13.37 -8.20
CA GLN A 23 3.64 12.40 -7.99
C GLN A 23 3.80 11.66 -6.66
N TYR A 24 5.03 11.29 -6.31
CA TYR A 24 5.35 10.63 -5.05
C TYR A 24 5.15 11.54 -3.84
N LEU A 25 5.59 12.79 -3.92
CA LEU A 25 5.39 13.81 -2.90
C LEU A 25 3.90 14.08 -2.69
N LYS A 26 3.11 14.20 -3.78
CA LYS A 26 1.66 14.33 -3.68
C LYS A 26 1.05 13.12 -2.97
N HIS A 27 1.43 11.90 -3.35
CA HIS A 27 0.98 10.69 -2.68
C HIS A 27 1.33 10.68 -1.18
N LEU A 28 2.57 11.05 -0.81
CA LEU A 28 2.97 11.16 0.59
C LEU A 28 2.16 12.24 1.35
N LYS A 29 1.87 13.37 0.71
CA LYS A 29 1.00 14.41 1.30
C LYS A 29 -0.42 13.89 1.51
N ASP A 30 -0.98 13.15 0.55
CA ASP A 30 -2.31 12.53 0.68
C ASP A 30 -2.31 11.48 1.81
N LEU A 31 -1.24 10.68 1.95
CA LEU A 31 -1.06 9.71 3.05
C LEU A 31 -0.95 10.39 4.41
N THR A 32 -0.34 11.57 4.47
CA THR A 32 -0.09 12.32 5.71
C THR A 32 -1.13 13.40 5.98
N ASN A 33 -2.26 13.36 5.28
CA ASN A 33 -3.36 14.32 5.38
C ASN A 33 -2.89 15.79 5.26
N HIS A 34 -2.00 16.06 4.30
CA HIS A 34 -1.47 17.38 3.95
C HIS A 34 -0.77 18.14 5.08
N ARG A 35 -0.12 17.45 6.04
CA ARG A 35 0.66 18.06 7.13
C ARG A 35 1.70 19.09 6.71
N CYS A 36 2.20 18.94 5.50
CA CYS A 36 3.19 19.83 4.95
C CYS A 36 2.50 20.85 4.02
N ASP A 37 2.10 21.96 4.63
CA ASP A 37 1.25 23.01 4.05
C ASP A 37 2.03 24.04 3.22
N SER A 38 3.35 23.88 3.05
CA SER A 38 4.16 24.90 2.39
C SER A 38 4.70 24.45 1.04
N LYS A 39 4.94 25.44 0.17
CA LYS A 39 5.78 25.35 -1.02
C LYS A 39 7.24 24.92 -0.71
N SER A 40 7.59 24.68 0.56
CA SER A 40 8.94 24.32 1.03
C SER A 40 9.07 22.90 1.61
N CYS A 41 8.06 22.04 1.42
CA CYS A 41 8.12 20.63 1.83
C CYS A 41 9.21 19.88 1.08
N ARG A 42 10.40 19.80 1.68
CA ARG A 42 11.49 18.97 1.16
C ARG A 42 11.41 17.60 1.78
N LEU A 43 11.76 16.57 1.02
CA LEU A 43 11.90 15.23 1.57
C LEU A 43 13.35 15.06 2.01
N LYS A 44 13.56 14.27 3.06
CA LYS A 44 14.88 13.81 3.46
C LYS A 44 14.92 12.29 3.42
N TYR A 45 16.05 11.70 3.06
CA TYR A 45 16.30 10.27 3.21
C TYR A 45 17.48 10.04 4.15
N LEU A 46 17.57 8.84 4.74
CA LEU A 46 18.72 8.43 5.55
C LEU A 46 19.73 7.72 4.64
N ASP A 47 20.95 8.25 4.57
CA ASP A 47 22.03 7.71 3.74
C ASP A 47 22.90 6.67 4.49
N PHE A 48 24.08 6.34 3.94
CA PHE A 48 25.02 5.38 4.51
C PHE A 48 25.77 5.89 5.74
N GLU A 49 25.86 7.21 5.89
CA GLU A 49 26.47 7.87 7.05
C GLU A 49 25.45 8.03 8.19
N ASN A 50 24.21 7.57 7.97
CA ASN A 50 23.06 7.78 8.83
C ASN A 50 22.69 9.27 8.97
N GLU A 51 22.93 10.05 7.92
CA GLU A 51 22.58 11.45 7.86
C GLU A 51 21.28 11.67 7.08
N TRP A 52 20.52 12.68 7.50
CA TRP A 52 19.27 13.05 6.85
C TRP A 52 19.53 14.00 5.68
N VAL A 53 19.74 13.43 4.50
CA VAL A 53 20.02 14.17 3.27
C VAL A 53 18.73 14.63 2.62
N THR A 54 18.67 15.90 2.25
CA THR A 54 17.50 16.49 1.59
C THR A 54 17.53 16.18 0.10
N PHE A 55 16.38 15.92 -0.50
CA PHE A 55 16.24 15.75 -1.93
C PHE A 55 14.91 16.34 -2.42
N ASP A 56 14.92 16.90 -3.62
CA ASP A 56 13.78 17.54 -4.25
C ASP A 56 13.66 17.25 -5.75
N THR A 57 14.54 16.42 -6.30
CA THR A 57 14.54 16.03 -7.71
C THR A 57 14.26 14.55 -7.94
N ASP A 58 13.83 14.23 -9.17
CA ASP A 58 13.69 12.84 -9.63
C ASP A 58 15.02 12.08 -9.58
N ASN A 59 16.13 12.73 -9.93
CA ASN A 59 17.44 12.09 -9.98
C ASN A 59 17.90 11.65 -8.57
N GLU A 60 17.80 12.54 -7.59
CA GLU A 60 18.16 12.22 -6.21
C GLU A 60 17.23 11.15 -5.61
N LEU A 61 15.94 11.15 -5.98
CA LEU A 61 15.02 10.07 -5.59
C LEU A 61 15.48 8.72 -6.16
N GLN A 62 15.87 8.69 -7.44
CA GLN A 62 16.43 7.47 -8.06
C GLN A 62 17.72 7.03 -7.37
N GLU A 63 18.62 7.95 -7.03
CA GLU A 63 19.86 7.66 -6.32
C GLU A 63 19.59 7.06 -4.93
N ALA A 64 18.67 7.65 -4.16
CA ALA A 64 18.26 7.13 -2.87
C ALA A 64 17.65 5.71 -2.98
N ILE A 65 16.82 5.46 -4.01
CA ILE A 65 16.26 4.13 -4.27
C ILE A 65 17.34 3.13 -4.68
N LYS A 66 18.25 3.54 -5.57
CA LYS A 66 19.37 2.71 -6.04
C LYS A 66 20.28 2.32 -4.89
N TYR A 67 20.61 3.27 -4.02
CA TYR A 67 21.35 3.03 -2.80
C TYR A 67 20.65 2.01 -1.89
N ALA A 68 19.40 2.26 -1.50
CA ALA A 68 18.72 1.34 -0.60
C ALA A 68 18.52 -0.06 -1.22
N THR A 69 18.41 -0.15 -2.55
CA THR A 69 18.37 -1.41 -3.28
C THR A 69 19.72 -2.14 -3.27
N SER A 70 20.84 -1.42 -3.42
CA SER A 70 22.19 -2.03 -3.44
C SER A 70 22.56 -2.65 -2.09
N ILE A 71 22.13 -2.03 -0.99
CA ILE A 71 22.33 -2.54 0.37
C ILE A 71 21.16 -3.40 0.88
N GLN A 72 20.20 -3.74 0.01
CA GLN A 72 19.03 -4.57 0.32
C GLN A 72 18.24 -4.12 1.57
N THR A 73 18.15 -2.82 1.81
CA THR A 73 17.47 -2.25 2.99
C THR A 73 16.14 -1.57 2.63
N THR A 74 15.36 -1.21 3.64
CA THR A 74 14.21 -0.30 3.44
C THR A 74 14.70 1.14 3.41
N LEU A 75 14.38 1.88 2.34
CA LEU A 75 14.73 3.30 2.26
C LEU A 75 13.99 4.07 3.36
N LYS A 76 14.72 4.80 4.20
CA LYS A 76 14.15 5.60 5.28
C LYS A 76 14.03 7.05 4.83
N MET A 77 12.87 7.67 5.04
CA MET A 77 12.55 9.01 4.52
C MET A 77 11.81 9.84 5.56
N LYS A 78 11.77 11.17 5.48
CA LYS A 78 10.92 12.05 6.31
C LYS A 78 10.67 13.38 5.63
N PHE A 79 9.73 14.19 6.14
CA PHE A 79 9.67 15.60 5.76
C PHE A 79 10.80 16.41 6.42
N GLY A 80 11.40 17.32 5.66
CA GLY A 80 12.34 18.33 6.14
C GLY A 80 11.61 19.59 6.60
N ASN A 81 12.09 20.22 7.67
CA ASN A 81 11.63 21.53 8.18
C ASN A 81 10.11 21.64 8.42
N CYS A 82 9.47 20.63 9.03
CA CYS A 82 8.16 20.83 9.66
C CYS A 82 8.37 21.38 11.08
N THR A 83 8.25 22.69 11.25
CA THR A 83 8.12 23.32 12.56
C THR A 83 6.77 22.91 13.16
N GLU A 84 6.82 22.29 14.35
CA GLU A 84 5.68 21.81 15.14
C GLU A 84 4.92 20.61 14.55
N SER A 85 5.43 19.43 14.89
CA SER A 85 4.71 18.17 14.80
C SER A 85 3.45 18.23 15.66
N LYS A 86 2.28 18.54 15.09
CA LYS A 86 1.05 17.90 15.61
C LYS A 86 1.35 16.39 15.62
N LYS A 87 1.06 15.62 16.67
CA LYS A 87 1.22 14.15 16.61
C LYS A 87 0.25 13.60 15.56
N ILE A 88 0.65 12.61 14.75
CA ILE A 88 -0.35 11.93 13.89
C ILE A 88 -1.34 11.31 14.85
N ASP A 89 -2.60 11.68 14.72
CA ASP A 89 -3.65 10.96 15.38
C ASP A 89 -3.87 9.65 14.61
N PHE A 90 -3.16 8.60 15.02
CA PHE A 90 -3.29 7.26 14.46
C PHE A 90 -4.70 6.71 14.64
N SER A 91 -5.53 7.31 15.51
CA SER A 91 -6.95 6.99 15.59
C SER A 91 -7.71 7.28 14.29
N GLN A 92 -7.09 7.95 13.31
CA GLN A 92 -7.67 8.27 12.02
C GLN A 92 -7.01 7.53 10.85
N VAL A 93 -5.96 6.72 11.09
CA VAL A 93 -5.27 5.96 10.05
C VAL A 93 -5.83 4.53 10.01
N PRO A 94 -6.46 4.11 8.89
CA PRO A 94 -7.01 2.77 8.79
C PRO A 94 -5.92 1.70 8.61
N SER A 95 -6.06 0.59 9.34
CA SER A 95 -5.12 -0.55 9.36
C SER A 95 -5.84 -1.88 9.20
N ALA A 96 -5.21 -2.85 8.55
CA ALA A 96 -5.78 -4.15 8.26
C ALA A 96 -4.75 -5.27 8.40
N HIS A 97 -5.06 -6.26 9.23
CA HIS A 97 -4.29 -7.49 9.32
C HIS A 97 -4.96 -8.61 8.52
N TYR A 98 -4.17 -9.32 7.71
CA TYR A 98 -4.63 -10.54 7.05
C TYR A 98 -4.71 -11.68 8.07
N VAL A 99 -5.87 -12.32 8.16
CA VAL A 99 -6.09 -13.44 9.07
C VAL A 99 -5.93 -14.77 8.35
N CYS A 100 -6.74 -15.02 7.30
CA CYS A 100 -6.69 -16.26 6.55
C CYS A 100 -7.45 -16.20 5.21
N ASP A 101 -7.19 -17.18 4.36
CA ASP A 101 -8.03 -17.51 3.21
C ASP A 101 -9.31 -18.19 3.72
N VAL A 102 -10.48 -17.57 3.48
CA VAL A 102 -11.76 -18.19 3.84
C VAL A 102 -12.10 -19.30 2.86
N ASN A 103 -11.74 -19.14 1.59
CA ASN A 103 -11.88 -20.16 0.56
C ASN A 103 -10.70 -20.12 -0.42
N TYR A 104 -10.55 -21.21 -1.19
CA TYR A 104 -9.49 -21.37 -2.19
C TYR A 104 -8.07 -21.03 -1.69
N PRO A 105 -7.57 -21.65 -0.61
CA PRO A 105 -6.21 -21.39 -0.10
C PRO A 105 -5.15 -21.62 -1.18
N ASP A 106 -3.94 -21.10 -0.96
CA ASP A 106 -2.83 -21.23 -1.90
C ASP A 106 -2.63 -22.67 -2.39
N GLY A 107 -2.55 -22.84 -3.72
CA GLY A 107 -2.44 -24.15 -4.37
C GLY A 107 -3.78 -24.81 -4.75
N SER A 108 -4.91 -24.18 -4.44
CA SER A 108 -6.23 -24.66 -4.86
C SER A 108 -6.35 -24.85 -6.37
N LYS A 109 -6.96 -25.96 -6.78
CA LYS A 109 -7.31 -26.23 -8.17
C LYS A 109 -8.69 -25.66 -8.46
N VAL A 110 -8.82 -24.92 -9.56
CA VAL A 110 -10.06 -24.26 -9.98
C VAL A 110 -10.36 -24.58 -11.44
N LYS A 111 -11.64 -24.56 -11.82
CA LYS A 111 -12.06 -24.85 -13.19
C LYS A 111 -11.89 -23.60 -14.05
N ALA A 112 -11.12 -23.71 -15.12
CA ALA A 112 -10.93 -22.61 -16.05
C ALA A 112 -12.23 -22.29 -16.83
N GLY A 113 -12.43 -21.02 -17.16
CA GLY A 113 -13.61 -20.47 -17.81
C GLY A 113 -14.79 -20.22 -16.86
N ILE A 114 -14.67 -20.54 -15.57
CA ILE A 114 -15.71 -20.29 -14.56
C ILE A 114 -15.20 -19.24 -13.57
N PRO A 115 -15.91 -18.12 -13.39
CA PRO A 115 -15.60 -17.16 -12.34
C PRO A 115 -15.71 -17.80 -10.96
N ILE A 116 -14.76 -17.51 -10.08
CA ILE A 116 -14.81 -17.89 -8.67
C ILE A 116 -14.94 -16.65 -7.80
N THR A 117 -15.51 -16.80 -6.61
CA THR A 117 -15.48 -15.75 -5.58
C THR A 117 -14.43 -16.09 -4.54
N LYS A 118 -13.28 -15.42 -4.61
CA LYS A 118 -12.20 -15.56 -3.63
C LYS A 118 -12.50 -14.67 -2.43
N THR A 119 -12.47 -15.24 -1.23
CA THR A 119 -12.79 -14.57 0.04
C THR A 119 -11.62 -14.69 1.00
N TRP A 120 -11.24 -13.57 1.59
CA TRP A 120 -10.23 -13.47 2.64
C TRP A 120 -10.86 -12.91 3.92
N MET A 121 -10.31 -13.30 5.06
CA MET A 121 -10.63 -12.72 6.35
C MET A 121 -9.55 -11.70 6.73
N TYR A 122 -9.99 -10.51 7.14
CA TYR A 122 -9.14 -9.47 7.68
C TYR A 122 -9.64 -9.04 9.05
N SER A 123 -8.76 -8.55 9.92
CA SER A 123 -9.14 -7.79 11.12
C SER A 123 -8.75 -6.34 10.96
N ASN A 124 -9.59 -5.42 11.44
CA ASN A 124 -9.14 -4.06 11.68
C ASN A 124 -8.27 -4.04 12.94
N ASP A 125 -6.97 -3.97 12.77
CA ASP A 125 -5.99 -3.88 13.86
C ASP A 125 -5.60 -2.44 14.20
N GLY A 126 -6.22 -1.46 13.54
CA GLY A 126 -6.04 -0.03 13.78
C GLY A 126 -7.06 0.55 14.76
N ASP A 127 -6.77 1.75 15.22
CA ASP A 127 -7.68 2.51 16.09
C ASP A 127 -8.82 3.20 15.30
N ALA A 128 -8.61 3.42 14.00
CA ALA A 128 -9.59 4.03 13.11
C ALA A 128 -10.59 2.99 12.58
N GLN A 129 -11.89 3.33 12.60
CA GLN A 129 -12.86 2.59 11.80
C GLN A 129 -12.48 2.73 10.31
N TRP A 130 -12.64 1.65 9.55
CA TRP A 130 -12.36 1.71 8.12
C TRP A 130 -13.33 2.67 7.41
N PRO A 131 -12.84 3.54 6.50
CA PRO A 131 -13.69 4.45 5.75
C PRO A 131 -14.54 3.70 4.72
N ASP A 132 -15.68 4.27 4.35
CA ASP A 132 -16.46 3.77 3.22
C ASP A 132 -15.63 3.71 1.93
N GLY A 133 -15.96 2.76 1.05
CA GLY A 133 -15.36 2.69 -0.29
C GLY A 133 -13.93 2.13 -0.33
N ILE A 134 -13.56 1.30 0.64
CA ILE A 134 -12.36 0.47 0.56
C ILE A 134 -12.35 -0.43 -0.68
N MET A 135 -11.16 -0.69 -1.19
CA MET A 135 -10.96 -1.41 -2.46
C MET A 135 -9.80 -2.38 -2.33
N LEU A 136 -9.88 -3.49 -3.08
CA LEU A 136 -8.72 -4.34 -3.33
C LEU A 136 -8.07 -3.93 -4.66
N VAL A 137 -6.77 -3.66 -4.64
CA VAL A 137 -5.96 -3.37 -5.82
C VAL A 137 -4.96 -4.50 -6.02
N CYS A 138 -4.85 -5.00 -7.25
CA CYS A 138 -3.83 -5.97 -7.61
C CYS A 138 -2.47 -5.27 -7.71
N GLU A 139 -1.50 -5.67 -6.89
CA GLU A 139 -0.16 -5.10 -6.86
C GLU A 139 0.79 -5.81 -7.83
N LYS A 140 0.65 -7.13 -7.96
CA LYS A 140 1.48 -7.95 -8.87
C LYS A 140 0.64 -9.05 -9.50
N ASP A 141 0.68 -9.08 -10.83
CA ASP A 141 0.20 -10.20 -11.62
C ASP A 141 1.39 -10.95 -12.21
N SER A 142 1.46 -12.25 -11.95
CA SER A 142 2.60 -13.06 -12.36
C SER A 142 2.60 -13.46 -13.84
N LYS A 143 1.56 -13.18 -14.64
CA LYS A 143 1.57 -13.50 -16.10
C LYS A 143 0.42 -12.93 -16.93
N SER A 144 -0.25 -11.89 -16.47
CA SER A 144 -1.40 -11.36 -17.18
C SER A 144 -1.23 -9.86 -17.46
N LYS A 145 -0.97 -9.52 -18.74
CA LYS A 145 -1.57 -8.32 -19.33
C LYS A 145 -3.07 -8.62 -19.41
N VAL A 146 -3.79 -8.52 -18.30
CA VAL A 146 -5.25 -8.60 -18.33
C VAL A 146 -5.78 -7.27 -17.85
N ASP A 147 -5.95 -6.40 -18.82
CA ASP A 147 -6.94 -5.34 -18.81
C ASP A 147 -8.28 -5.94 -18.37
N ALA A 148 -8.67 -5.80 -17.09
CA ALA A 148 -10.06 -5.62 -16.61
C ALA A 148 -10.30 -5.89 -15.11
N TYR A 149 -9.43 -6.58 -14.35
CA TYR A 149 -9.80 -6.97 -12.96
C TYR A 149 -9.50 -5.92 -11.88
N HIS A 150 -9.35 -4.65 -12.25
CA HIS A 150 -8.51 -3.72 -11.50
C HIS A 150 -9.14 -2.99 -10.30
N LYS A 151 -10.40 -3.26 -9.95
CA LYS A 151 -11.04 -2.58 -8.81
C LYS A 151 -12.32 -3.30 -8.45
N ALA A 152 -12.28 -4.23 -7.49
CA ALA A 152 -13.53 -4.63 -6.85
C ALA A 152 -13.83 -3.63 -5.75
N THR A 153 -14.90 -2.87 -5.96
CA THR A 153 -15.59 -2.23 -4.84
C THR A 153 -16.05 -3.34 -3.93
N ILE A 154 -15.46 -3.41 -2.75
CA ILE A 154 -15.84 -4.38 -1.73
C ILE A 154 -17.23 -3.99 -1.25
N SER A 155 -18.07 -4.96 -0.89
CA SER A 155 -19.28 -4.66 -0.13
C SER A 155 -18.92 -3.75 1.05
N PRO A 156 -19.71 -2.69 1.35
CA PRO A 156 -19.41 -1.78 2.43
C PRO A 156 -19.13 -2.57 3.71
N CYS A 157 -17.90 -2.49 4.20
CA CYS A 157 -17.53 -3.06 5.48
C CYS A 157 -16.65 -2.03 6.19
N ASN A 158 -17.18 -1.52 7.30
CA ASN A 158 -16.53 -0.51 8.13
C ASN A 158 -16.23 -1.15 9.50
N PRO A 159 -15.38 -2.20 9.56
CA PRO A 159 -15.09 -2.86 10.81
C PRO A 159 -14.50 -1.86 11.81
N SER A 160 -14.97 -1.94 13.05
CA SER A 160 -14.38 -1.22 14.18
C SER A 160 -13.08 -1.90 14.63
N LYS A 161 -12.31 -1.26 15.51
CA LYS A 161 -11.07 -1.84 16.07
C LYS A 161 -11.32 -3.25 16.61
N GLY A 162 -10.50 -4.20 16.18
CA GLY A 162 -10.54 -5.62 16.55
C GLY A 162 -11.59 -6.45 15.80
N GLU A 163 -12.44 -5.84 14.98
CA GLU A 163 -13.51 -6.55 14.28
C GLU A 163 -12.98 -7.28 13.04
N LEU A 164 -13.51 -8.48 12.82
CA LEU A 164 -13.22 -9.31 11.65
C LEU A 164 -14.18 -9.00 10.52
N THR A 165 -13.66 -8.87 9.30
CA THR A 165 -14.46 -8.69 8.09
C THR A 165 -14.01 -9.62 6.98
N LYS A 166 -14.99 -10.06 6.18
CA LYS A 166 -14.75 -10.86 4.97
C LYS A 166 -14.71 -9.95 3.77
N ILE A 167 -13.66 -10.09 2.97
CA ILE A 167 -13.48 -9.34 1.75
C ILE A 167 -13.46 -10.31 0.58
N SER A 168 -14.36 -10.09 -0.37
CA SER A 168 -14.58 -10.98 -1.50
C SER A 168 -14.29 -10.31 -2.83
N LEU A 169 -13.67 -11.05 -3.74
CA LEU A 169 -13.38 -10.65 -5.11
C LEU A 169 -13.79 -11.75 -6.07
N VAL A 170 -14.51 -11.37 -7.14
CA VAL A 170 -14.77 -12.28 -8.26
C VAL A 170 -13.55 -12.31 -9.16
N VAL A 171 -12.95 -13.49 -9.30
CA VAL A 171 -11.76 -13.73 -10.14
C VAL A 171 -12.16 -14.67 -11.27
N ASN A 172 -11.80 -14.33 -12.51
CA ASN A 172 -12.07 -15.18 -13.66
C ASN A 172 -10.75 -15.69 -14.25
N PHE A 173 -10.67 -17.02 -14.41
CA PHE A 173 -9.51 -17.71 -14.96
C PHE A 173 -9.83 -18.19 -16.37
N ASP A 174 -9.33 -17.49 -17.37
CA ASP A 174 -9.44 -17.87 -18.79
C ASP A 174 -8.93 -19.31 -19.05
N LYS A 175 -9.57 -20.02 -19.99
CA LYS A 175 -9.20 -21.37 -20.43
C LYS A 175 -7.73 -21.48 -20.86
N LYS A 176 -7.10 -20.39 -21.30
CA LYS A 176 -5.65 -20.35 -21.63
C LYS A 176 -4.72 -20.63 -20.43
N TYR A 177 -5.24 -20.65 -19.22
CA TYR A 177 -4.50 -20.92 -17.99
C TYR A 177 -4.64 -22.35 -17.45
N VAL A 178 -5.33 -23.25 -18.16
CA VAL A 178 -5.39 -24.67 -17.78
C VAL A 178 -3.98 -25.24 -17.62
N GLY A 179 -3.76 -25.94 -16.49
CA GLY A 179 -2.46 -26.54 -16.14
C GLY A 179 -1.39 -25.55 -15.66
N LYS A 180 -1.69 -24.24 -15.59
CA LYS A 180 -0.74 -23.22 -15.13
C LYS A 180 -1.01 -22.83 -13.68
N ARG A 181 0.07 -22.53 -12.94
CA ARG A 181 -0.01 -21.88 -11.63
C ARG A 181 -0.08 -20.38 -11.84
N ILE A 182 -1.09 -19.74 -11.24
CA ILE A 182 -1.31 -18.30 -11.28
C ILE A 182 -1.16 -17.77 -9.85
N LYS A 183 -0.49 -16.63 -9.71
CA LYS A 183 -0.37 -15.90 -8.44
C LYS A 183 -0.74 -14.44 -8.67
N ASN A 184 -1.73 -13.97 -7.92
CA ASN A 184 -2.14 -12.57 -7.85
C ASN A 184 -1.90 -12.08 -6.42
N ILE A 185 -1.34 -10.88 -6.29
CA ILE A 185 -1.12 -10.24 -4.99
C ILE A 185 -2.04 -9.04 -4.92
N TYR A 186 -2.88 -8.98 -3.89
CA TYR A 186 -3.81 -7.89 -3.67
C TYR A 186 -3.44 -7.09 -2.42
N GLN A 187 -3.76 -5.80 -2.45
CA GLN A 187 -3.57 -4.88 -1.34
C GLN A 187 -4.87 -4.10 -1.10
N LEU A 188 -5.25 -3.98 0.17
CA LEU A 188 -6.35 -3.10 0.58
C LEU A 188 -5.92 -1.64 0.46
N VAL A 189 -6.78 -0.83 -0.14
CA VAL A 189 -6.58 0.62 -0.27
C VAL A 189 -7.86 1.38 0.09
N THR A 190 -7.70 2.57 0.65
CA THR A 190 -8.79 3.51 0.91
C THR A 190 -9.27 4.17 -0.39
N PRO A 191 -10.42 4.89 -0.39
CA PRO A 191 -10.87 5.66 -1.55
C PRO A 191 -9.83 6.64 -2.08
N ARG A 192 -9.01 7.21 -1.17
CA ARG A 192 -7.91 8.12 -1.51
C ARG A 192 -6.67 7.41 -2.04
N ARG A 193 -6.76 6.09 -2.27
CA ARG A 193 -5.65 5.19 -2.68
C ARG A 193 -4.50 5.17 -1.68
N SER A 194 -4.75 5.50 -0.42
CA SER A 194 -3.81 5.18 0.65
C SER A 194 -3.92 3.69 0.94
N SER A 195 -2.82 2.95 0.93
CA SER A 195 -2.83 1.54 1.32
C SER A 195 -3.22 1.40 2.78
N PHE A 196 -4.01 0.37 3.09
CA PHE A 196 -4.19 -0.08 4.46
C PHE A 196 -2.86 -0.57 5.00
N TRP A 197 -2.63 -0.20 6.24
CA TRP A 197 -1.46 -0.54 7.02
C TRP A 197 -1.46 -2.01 7.45
N PRO A 198 -0.32 -2.72 7.40
CA PRO A 198 -0.08 -3.96 8.13
C PRO A 198 0.68 -3.73 9.45
#